data_AF-A0A835DBK5-F1
#
_entry.id   AF-A0A835DBK5-F1
#
_cell.length_a   1.000
_cell.length_b   1.000
_cell.length_c   1.000
_cell.angle_alpha   90.00
_cell.angle_beta   90.00
_cell.angle_gamma   90.00
#
_symmetry.space_group_name_H-M   'P 1'
#
loop_
_entity.id
_entity.type
_entity.pdbx_description
1 polymer ?
#
loop_
_entity_poly.entity_id
_entity_poly.type
_entity_poly.pdbx_seq_one_letter_code
_entity_poly.pdbx_strand_id
1 'polypeptide(L)'
;MFSGIRQEEVQLLMRQLFKNCKGCTAKVELQSMFSELAFNIMVRVITGNRYYGEHVVNLEFRDIIKEILDLSYECNFGDLMPVLQWVDFQEMEKRMLRLQRKTDVFLQDLVDEHRMMRSNSSSSSEDRKKTTINVMLSLQEENPEYYTDEIIKGIILQAATDTSAVTIEWAMALLLNHPEDCTIGNFDIPRGTMLLVNAWAIHRDPKVWVEPTKFKPERLVEGGEEEGYKLIPFGLGRRGCPGAGLEPWVC
;
A
#
# COMPACT_ATOMS: atom_id res chain seq x y z
N MET A 1 -12.82 12.48 8.58
CA MET A 1 -12.40 13.21 7.37
C MET A 1 -12.77 12.47 6.08
N PHE A 2 -12.36 11.21 5.91
CA PHE A 2 -12.55 10.47 4.64
C PHE A 2 -13.80 9.58 4.52
N SER A 3 -14.76 9.70 5.45
CA SER A 3 -15.99 8.87 5.43
C SER A 3 -16.86 9.12 4.20
N GLY A 4 -16.91 10.36 3.69
CA GLY A 4 -17.67 10.72 2.50
C GLY A 4 -17.18 9.98 1.24
N ILE A 5 -15.86 9.94 1.01
CA ILE A 5 -15.27 9.23 -0.13
C ILE A 5 -15.64 7.75 -0.10
N ARG A 6 -15.50 7.09 1.06
CA ARG A 6 -15.88 5.68 1.22
C ARG A 6 -17.35 5.44 0.93
N GLN A 7 -18.23 6.29 1.47
CA GLN A 7 -19.66 6.16 1.26
C GLN A 7 -20.05 6.35 -0.21
N GLU A 8 -19.45 7.31 -0.90
CA GLU A 8 -19.67 7.53 -2.33
C GLU A 8 -19.23 6.33 -3.18
N GLU A 9 -18.02 5.79 -2.95
CA GLU A 9 -17.51 4.65 -3.70
C GLU A 9 -18.34 3.38 -3.46
N VAL A 10 -18.75 3.13 -2.21
CA VAL A 10 -19.65 2.02 -1.87
C VAL A 10 -21.01 2.19 -2.55
N GLN A 11 -21.56 3.41 -2.58
CA GLN A 11 -22.83 3.69 -3.28
C GLN A 11 -22.70 3.44 -4.79
N LEU A 12 -21.56 3.77 -5.40
CA LEU A 12 -21.30 3.50 -6.82
C LEU A 12 -21.22 2.00 -7.10
N LEU A 13 -20.50 1.25 -6.26
CA LEU A 13 -20.46 -0.21 -6.35
C LEU A 13 -21.87 -0.82 -6.26
N MET A 14 -22.67 -0.39 -5.29
CA MET A 14 -24.05 -0.84 -5.14
C MET A 14 -24.88 -0.53 -6.39
N ARG A 15 -24.77 0.68 -6.94
CA ARG A 15 -25.46 1.05 -8.19
C ARG A 15 -25.02 0.18 -9.37
N GLN A 16 -23.73 -0.16 -9.49
CA GLN A 16 -23.24 -1.06 -10.54
C GLN A 16 -23.80 -2.48 -10.36
N LEU A 17 -23.82 -3.02 -9.14
CA LEU A 17 -24.42 -4.32 -8.84
C LEU A 17 -25.91 -4.35 -9.21
N PHE A 18 -26.67 -3.31 -8.86
CA PHE A 18 -28.08 -3.19 -9.23
C PHE A 18 -28.28 -3.08 -10.75
N LYS A 19 -27.47 -2.27 -11.45
CA LYS A 19 -27.50 -2.18 -12.93
C LYS A 19 -27.24 -3.54 -13.58
N ASN A 20 -26.27 -4.29 -13.06
CA ASN A 20 -25.88 -5.60 -13.59
C ASN A 20 -26.94 -6.66 -13.35
N CYS A 21 -27.76 -6.53 -12.28
CA CYS A 21 -28.85 -7.46 -12.02
C CYS A 21 -30.00 -7.36 -13.03
N LYS A 22 -30.25 -6.23 -13.72
CA LYS A 22 -31.33 -6.07 -14.74
C LYS A 22 -32.70 -6.75 -14.41
N GLY A 23 -33.04 -6.93 -13.12
CA GLY A 23 -34.27 -7.60 -12.66
C GLY A 23 -34.19 -9.13 -12.50
N CYS A 24 -33.04 -9.77 -12.68
CA CYS A 24 -32.80 -11.21 -12.49
C CYS A 24 -31.50 -11.49 -11.73
N THR A 25 -31.31 -12.74 -11.29
CA THR A 25 -30.08 -13.16 -10.60
C THR A 25 -28.90 -13.11 -11.57
N ALA A 26 -27.94 -12.21 -11.34
CA ALA A 26 -26.72 -12.09 -12.13
C ALA A 26 -25.51 -12.63 -11.36
N LYS A 27 -24.64 -13.38 -12.04
CA LYS A 27 -23.34 -13.79 -11.50
C LYS A 27 -22.38 -12.61 -11.63
N VAL A 28 -21.78 -12.19 -10.51
CA VAL A 28 -20.78 -11.13 -10.45
C VAL A 28 -19.47 -11.67 -9.89
N GLU A 29 -18.37 -11.10 -10.34
CA GLU A 29 -17.03 -11.40 -9.85
C GLU A 29 -16.70 -10.33 -8.79
N LEU A 30 -16.71 -10.74 -7.51
CA LEU A 30 -16.60 -9.79 -6.38
C LEU A 30 -15.16 -9.35 -6.12
N GLN A 31 -14.15 -10.15 -6.46
CA GLN A 31 -12.75 -9.86 -6.18
C GLN A 31 -12.31 -8.60 -6.91
N SER A 32 -12.51 -8.53 -8.22
CA SER A 32 -12.20 -7.35 -9.05
C SER A 32 -12.99 -6.14 -8.59
N MET A 33 -14.27 -6.30 -8.27
CA MET A 33 -15.10 -5.18 -7.82
C MET A 33 -14.64 -4.61 -6.47
N PHE A 34 -14.22 -5.46 -5.53
CA PHE A 34 -13.69 -5.02 -4.24
C PHE A 34 -12.28 -4.45 -4.37
N SER A 35 -11.41 -5.03 -5.21
CA SER A 35 -10.09 -4.47 -5.51
C SER A 35 -10.20 -3.08 -6.15
N GLU A 36 -11.11 -2.89 -7.11
CA GLU A 36 -11.37 -1.58 -7.71
C GLU A 36 -11.94 -0.57 -6.70
N LEU A 37 -12.86 -1.02 -5.85
CA LEU A 37 -13.41 -0.19 -4.77
C LEU A 37 -12.31 0.28 -3.81
N ALA A 38 -11.49 -0.65 -3.32
CA ALA A 38 -10.42 -0.37 -2.38
C ALA A 38 -9.38 0.59 -2.99
N PHE A 39 -8.95 0.31 -4.21
CA PHE A 39 -8.02 1.16 -4.95
C PHE A 39 -8.58 2.58 -5.13
N ASN A 40 -9.84 2.71 -5.59
CA ASN A 40 -10.48 4.00 -5.78
C ASN A 40 -10.62 4.78 -4.47
N ILE A 41 -10.96 4.12 -3.35
CA ILE A 41 -11.02 4.76 -2.04
C ILE A 41 -9.64 5.31 -1.66
N MET A 42 -8.60 4.46 -1.74
CA MET A 42 -7.25 4.82 -1.34
C MET A 42 -6.69 5.98 -2.15
N VAL A 43 -6.75 5.87 -3.48
CA VAL A 43 -6.22 6.90 -4.36
C VAL A 43 -7.01 8.21 -4.23
N ARG A 44 -8.33 8.18 -4.04
CA ARG A 44 -9.14 9.40 -3.78
C ARG A 44 -8.83 10.04 -2.43
N VAL A 45 -8.53 9.25 -1.40
CA VAL A 45 -8.09 9.79 -0.10
C VAL A 45 -6.76 10.54 -0.25
N ILE A 46 -5.87 10.01 -1.08
CA ILE A 46 -4.51 10.55 -1.23
C ILE A 46 -4.48 11.75 -2.17
N THR A 47 -5.09 11.61 -3.35
CA THR A 47 -4.96 12.54 -4.48
C THR A 47 -6.25 13.27 -4.80
N GLY A 48 -7.39 12.83 -4.24
CA GLY A 48 -8.71 13.35 -4.62
C GLY A 48 -9.27 12.81 -5.94
N ASN A 49 -8.43 12.19 -6.78
CA ASN A 49 -8.77 11.76 -8.14
C ASN A 49 -9.27 10.31 -8.18
N ARG A 50 -10.13 9.99 -9.16
CA ARG A 50 -10.63 8.63 -9.41
C ARG A 50 -10.00 8.05 -10.69
N TYR A 51 -9.57 6.79 -10.60
CA TYR A 51 -8.77 6.14 -11.66
C TYR A 51 -9.41 4.83 -12.21
N TYR A 52 -10.48 4.32 -11.59
CA TYR A 52 -11.32 3.23 -12.13
C TYR A 52 -12.81 3.62 -12.25
N GLY A 53 -13.53 3.13 -13.29
CA GLY A 53 -14.97 3.32 -13.51
C GLY A 53 -15.38 4.05 -14.81
N GLU A 54 -16.66 4.45 -14.93
CA GLU A 54 -17.21 5.14 -16.13
C GLU A 54 -16.73 6.60 -16.30
N HIS A 55 -16.09 7.18 -15.28
CA HIS A 55 -15.63 8.59 -15.26
C HIS A 55 -14.15 8.70 -14.87
N VAL A 56 -13.29 7.87 -15.48
CA VAL A 56 -11.84 7.88 -15.22
C VAL A 56 -11.19 9.04 -15.94
N VAL A 57 -10.46 9.85 -15.18
CA VAL A 57 -9.73 11.02 -15.71
C VAL A 57 -8.34 10.62 -16.18
N ASN A 58 -7.73 9.57 -15.62
CA ASN A 58 -6.35 9.24 -15.87
C ASN A 58 -6.11 7.71 -15.84
N LEU A 59 -5.93 7.09 -17.00
CA LEU A 59 -5.63 5.65 -17.12
C LEU A 59 -4.14 5.35 -16.89
N GLU A 60 -3.29 6.36 -16.98
CA GLU A 60 -1.84 6.18 -16.96
C GLU A 60 -1.32 5.72 -15.59
N PHE A 61 -1.89 6.25 -14.50
CA PHE A 61 -1.53 5.82 -13.15
C PHE A 61 -1.81 4.34 -12.92
N ARG A 62 -2.95 3.86 -13.41
CA ARG A 62 -3.34 2.45 -13.29
C ARG A 62 -2.32 1.56 -13.99
N ASP A 63 -1.92 1.92 -15.20
CA ASP A 63 -0.95 1.14 -15.97
C ASP A 63 0.42 1.15 -15.29
N ILE A 64 0.84 2.29 -14.73
CA ILE A 64 2.06 2.40 -13.93
C ILE A 64 2.01 1.46 -12.72
N ILE A 65 0.94 1.51 -11.90
CA ILE A 65 0.82 0.64 -10.71
C ILE A 65 0.81 -0.83 -11.10
N LYS A 66 0.12 -1.20 -12.18
CA LYS A 66 0.09 -2.58 -12.66
C LYS A 66 1.48 -3.06 -13.07
N GLU A 67 2.22 -2.26 -13.82
CA GLU A 67 3.59 -2.60 -14.24
C GLU A 67 4.55 -2.69 -13.04
N ILE A 68 4.36 -1.84 -12.01
CA ILE A 68 5.14 -1.89 -10.76
C ILE A 68 4.86 -3.18 -10.02
N LEU A 69 3.58 -3.57 -9.90
CA LEU A 69 3.18 -4.83 -9.28
C LEU A 69 3.78 -6.03 -10.02
N ASP A 70 3.64 -6.08 -11.35
CA ASP A 70 4.16 -7.18 -12.17
C ASP A 70 5.69 -7.31 -11.98
N LEU A 71 6.44 -6.21 -11.99
CA LEU A 71 7.89 -6.22 -11.72
C LEU A 71 8.23 -6.60 -10.28
N SER A 72 7.43 -6.20 -9.29
CA SER A 72 7.67 -6.49 -7.87
C SER A 72 7.48 -7.98 -7.54
N TYR A 73 6.64 -8.68 -8.30
CA TYR A 73 6.43 -10.13 -8.16
C TYR A 73 7.38 -10.97 -9.01
N GLU A 74 8.05 -10.37 -9.99
CA GLU A 74 9.10 -11.02 -10.78
C GLU A 74 10.36 -11.20 -9.89
N CYS A 75 10.77 -12.45 -9.65
CA CYS A 75 11.93 -12.74 -8.84
C CYS A 75 13.22 -12.39 -9.59
N ASN A 76 14.01 -11.47 -9.04
CA ASN A 76 15.33 -11.16 -9.58
C ASN A 76 16.38 -12.16 -9.06
N PHE A 77 16.88 -13.02 -9.95
CA PHE A 77 17.93 -13.99 -9.62
C PHE A 77 19.24 -13.33 -9.17
N GLY A 78 19.50 -12.08 -9.57
CA GLY A 78 20.65 -11.30 -9.11
C GLY A 78 20.58 -10.98 -7.61
N ASP A 79 19.38 -10.88 -7.04
CA ASP A 79 19.20 -10.63 -5.60
C ASP A 79 19.35 -11.91 -4.77
N LEU A 80 19.13 -13.08 -5.38
CA LEU A 80 19.30 -14.39 -4.75
C LEU A 80 20.73 -14.94 -4.87
N MET A 81 21.45 -14.57 -5.93
CA MET A 81 22.79 -15.09 -6.22
C MET A 81 23.76 -13.95 -6.56
N PRO A 82 24.70 -13.61 -5.66
CA PRO A 82 25.65 -12.51 -5.86
C PRO A 82 26.46 -12.58 -7.16
N VAL A 83 26.74 -13.80 -7.67
CA VAL A 83 27.48 -13.99 -8.93
C VAL A 83 26.66 -13.60 -10.18
N LEU A 84 25.33 -13.59 -10.08
CA LEU A 84 24.42 -13.22 -11.18
C LEU A 84 24.16 -11.71 -11.22
N GLN A 85 24.64 -10.93 -10.25
CA GLN A 85 24.52 -9.46 -10.24
C GLN A 85 25.26 -8.76 -11.38
N TRP A 86 26.24 -9.43 -12.00
CA TRP A 86 27.05 -8.86 -13.08
C TRP A 86 26.38 -8.95 -14.46
N VAL A 87 25.24 -9.65 -14.55
CA VAL A 87 24.53 -9.86 -15.80
C VAL A 87 23.06 -9.56 -15.57
N ASP A 88 22.54 -8.58 -16.30
CA ASP A 88 21.11 -8.26 -16.29
C ASP A 88 20.34 -9.35 -17.05
N PHE A 89 20.08 -10.48 -16.38
CA PHE A 89 19.60 -11.73 -16.98
C PHE A 89 18.20 -11.62 -17.64
N GLN A 90 17.50 -10.50 -17.52
CA GLN A 90 16.15 -10.30 -18.06
C GLN A 90 15.82 -8.84 -18.50
N GLU A 91 16.82 -7.97 -18.65
CA GLU A 91 16.60 -6.51 -18.81
C GLU A 91 15.77 -5.88 -17.68
N MET A 92 15.76 -6.51 -16.51
CA MET A 92 14.94 -6.12 -15.37
C MET A 92 15.36 -4.77 -14.82
N GLU A 93 16.67 -4.54 -14.73
CA GLU A 93 17.22 -3.26 -14.27
C GLU A 93 16.80 -2.13 -15.22
N LYS A 94 16.87 -2.35 -16.53
CA LYS A 94 16.43 -1.35 -17.53
C LYS A 94 14.93 -1.09 -17.47
N ARG A 95 14.10 -2.14 -17.34
CA ARG A 95 12.64 -2.01 -17.17
C ARG A 95 12.32 -1.23 -15.90
N MET A 96 12.95 -1.57 -14.78
CA MET A 96 12.79 -0.89 -13.50
C MET A 96 13.18 0.59 -13.60
N LEU A 97 14.32 0.93 -14.21
CA LEU A 97 14.75 2.32 -14.39
C LEU A 97 13.81 3.13 -15.30
N ARG A 98 13.25 2.52 -16.35
CA ARG A 98 12.25 3.17 -17.22
C ARG A 98 10.96 3.43 -16.46
N LEU A 99 10.49 2.43 -15.72
CA LEU A 99 9.27 2.54 -14.93
C LEU A 99 9.43 3.54 -13.78
N GLN A 100 10.57 3.53 -13.09
CA GLN A 100 10.90 4.50 -12.06
C GLN A 100 10.85 5.92 -12.61
N ARG A 101 11.44 6.18 -13.79
CA ARG A 101 11.35 7.51 -14.43
C ARG A 101 9.92 7.90 -14.80
N LYS A 102 9.15 6.99 -15.39
CA LYS A 102 7.76 7.25 -15.76
C LYS A 102 6.91 7.56 -14.52
N THR A 103 7.12 6.79 -13.45
CA THR A 103 6.46 6.95 -12.16
C THR A 103 6.85 8.28 -11.51
N ASP A 104 8.13 8.63 -11.53
CA ASP A 104 8.65 9.86 -10.95
C ASP A 104 8.05 11.11 -11.62
N VAL A 105 8.05 11.14 -12.96
CA VAL A 105 7.42 12.23 -13.74
C VAL A 105 5.94 12.34 -13.40
N PHE A 106 5.21 11.23 -13.43
CA PHE A 106 3.79 11.22 -13.12
C PHE A 106 3.48 11.73 -11.71
N LEU A 107 4.21 11.24 -10.70
CA LEU A 107 4.00 11.63 -9.31
C LEU A 107 4.42 13.08 -9.06
N GLN A 108 5.48 13.55 -9.73
CA GLN A 108 5.88 14.95 -9.66
C GLN A 108 4.81 15.87 -10.23
N ASP A 109 4.28 15.55 -11.42
CA ASP A 109 3.18 16.30 -12.05
C ASP A 109 1.96 16.36 -11.13
N LEU A 110 1.64 15.26 -10.46
CA LEU A 110 0.54 15.18 -9.50
C LEU A 110 0.78 16.06 -8.26
N VAL A 111 2.00 16.05 -7.71
CA VAL A 111 2.39 16.90 -6.57
C VAL A 111 2.33 18.37 -6.95
N ASP A 112 2.82 18.72 -8.13
CA ASP A 112 2.85 20.10 -8.62
C ASP A 112 1.45 20.61 -8.95
N GLU A 113 0.56 19.77 -9.50
CA GLU A 113 -0.86 20.07 -9.66
C GLU A 113 -1.51 20.47 -8.32
N HIS A 114 -1.23 19.71 -7.26
CA HIS A 114 -1.73 20.01 -5.91
C HIS A 114 -1.15 21.32 -5.34
N ARG A 115 0.14 21.59 -5.58
CA ARG A 115 0.76 22.89 -5.20
C ARG A 115 0.07 24.06 -5.91
N MET A 116 -0.23 23.92 -7.20
CA MET A 116 -0.91 24.96 -8.00
C MET A 116 -2.37 25.17 -7.58
N MET A 117 -3.11 24.11 -7.26
CA MET A 117 -4.47 24.23 -6.73
C MET A 117 -4.49 24.93 -5.37
N ARG A 118 -3.45 24.73 -4.55
CA ARG A 118 -3.33 25.33 -3.22
C ARG A 118 -2.97 26.82 -3.26
N SER A 119 -2.18 27.26 -4.24
CA SER A 119 -1.84 28.67 -4.42
C SER A 119 -3.00 29.51 -4.98
N ASN A 120 -3.84 28.92 -5.83
CA ASN A 120 -4.95 29.60 -6.50
C ASN A 120 -6.24 29.71 -5.64
N SER A 121 -6.37 28.92 -4.57
CA SER A 121 -7.60 28.86 -3.78
C SER A 121 -7.55 29.78 -2.55
N SER A 122 -8.27 30.91 -2.63
CA SER A 122 -8.61 31.81 -1.52
C SER A 122 -9.65 31.21 -0.56
N SER A 123 -9.53 29.92 -0.25
CA SER A 123 -10.49 29.17 0.57
C SER A 123 -9.95 28.84 1.97
N SER A 124 -10.90 28.65 2.89
CA SER A 124 -10.73 28.42 4.32
C SER A 124 -9.75 27.28 4.65
N SER A 125 -9.15 27.32 5.84
CA SER A 125 -8.16 26.32 6.31
C SER A 125 -8.69 24.88 6.38
N GLU A 126 -10.01 24.69 6.46
CA GLU A 126 -10.65 23.37 6.46
C GLU A 126 -10.73 22.75 5.06
N ASP A 127 -10.90 23.57 4.01
CA ASP A 127 -10.97 23.08 2.63
C ASP A 127 -9.61 22.59 2.10
N ARG A 128 -8.49 23.10 2.65
CA ARG A 128 -7.13 22.73 2.22
C ARG A 128 -6.74 21.31 2.62
N LYS A 129 -7.32 20.74 3.67
CA LYS A 129 -6.92 19.42 4.22
C LYS A 129 -7.67 18.23 3.61
N LYS A 130 -8.30 18.40 2.45
CA LYS A 130 -9.17 17.37 1.84
C LYS A 130 -8.45 16.11 1.37
N THR A 131 -7.15 16.19 1.09
CA THR A 131 -6.35 15.08 0.57
C THR A 131 -5.07 14.88 1.37
N THR A 132 -4.55 13.65 1.40
CA THR A 132 -3.29 13.34 2.10
C THR A 132 -2.12 14.15 1.52
N ILE A 133 -2.06 14.35 0.21
CA ILE A 133 -1.01 15.18 -0.43
C ILE A 133 -1.02 16.60 0.13
N ASN A 134 -2.19 17.23 0.27
CA ASN A 134 -2.25 18.59 0.81
C ASN A 134 -1.81 18.67 2.28
N VAL A 135 -2.11 17.64 3.07
CA VAL A 135 -1.62 17.54 4.46
C VAL A 135 -0.10 17.43 4.46
N MET A 136 0.49 16.56 3.64
CA MET A 136 1.94 16.42 3.52
C MET A 136 2.63 17.68 3.02
N LEU A 137 2.07 18.35 2.01
CA LEU A 137 2.57 19.63 1.54
C LEU A 137 2.48 20.73 2.61
N SER A 138 1.51 20.66 3.54
CA SER A 138 1.45 21.59 4.67
C SER A 138 2.54 21.28 5.69
N LEU A 139 2.79 19.99 5.95
CA LEU A 139 3.87 19.54 6.84
C LEU A 139 5.27 19.81 6.25
N GLN A 140 5.39 19.83 4.92
CA GLN A 140 6.60 20.22 4.20
C GLN A 140 6.98 21.69 4.43
N GLU A 141 6.01 22.59 4.61
CA GLU A 141 6.29 23.99 4.96
C GLU A 141 6.87 24.11 6.38
N GLU A 142 6.44 23.23 7.31
CA GLU A 142 6.90 23.23 8.70
C GLU A 142 8.24 22.48 8.87
N ASN A 143 8.42 21.35 8.17
CA ASN A 143 9.56 20.45 8.31
C ASN A 143 10.05 19.95 6.93
N PRO A 144 10.68 20.82 6.12
CA PRO A 144 11.05 20.50 4.73
C PRO A 144 12.10 19.40 4.61
N GLU A 145 12.96 19.22 5.63
CA GLU A 145 13.96 18.15 5.64
C GLU A 145 13.33 16.75 5.80
N TYR A 146 12.14 16.66 6.42
CA TYR A 146 11.48 15.40 6.72
C TYR A 146 10.39 15.03 5.71
N TYR A 147 9.71 16.03 5.12
CA TYR A 147 8.68 15.81 4.11
C TYR A 147 9.18 16.25 2.72
N THR A 148 10.22 15.57 2.24
CA THR A 148 10.75 15.81 0.89
C THR A 148 9.79 15.29 -0.17
N ASP A 149 9.91 15.81 -1.40
CA ASP A 149 9.07 15.35 -2.53
C ASP A 149 9.20 13.83 -2.74
N GLU A 150 10.40 13.28 -2.57
CA GLU A 150 10.65 11.83 -2.63
C GLU A 150 9.82 11.05 -1.60
N ILE A 151 9.71 11.54 -0.36
CA ILE A 151 8.91 10.89 0.68
C ILE A 151 7.42 10.98 0.35
N ILE A 152 6.96 12.13 -0.13
CA ILE A 152 5.56 12.33 -0.54
C ILE A 152 5.21 11.38 -1.70
N LYS A 153 6.04 11.36 -2.74
CA LYS A 153 5.89 10.45 -3.90
C LYS A 153 5.88 8.98 -3.46
N GLY A 154 6.79 8.60 -2.58
CA GLY A 154 6.87 7.26 -2.01
C GLY A 154 5.58 6.84 -1.28
N ILE A 155 5.00 7.71 -0.46
CA ILE A 155 3.77 7.37 0.27
C ILE A 155 2.56 7.25 -0.66
N ILE A 156 2.47 8.11 -1.70
CA ILE A 156 1.42 7.98 -2.73
C ILE A 156 1.51 6.62 -3.40
N LEU A 157 2.72 6.21 -3.79
CA LEU A 157 2.95 4.96 -4.48
C LEU A 157 2.67 3.74 -3.61
N GLN A 158 3.13 3.74 -2.35
CA GLN A 158 2.88 2.65 -1.41
C GLN A 158 1.40 2.44 -1.16
N ALA A 159 0.64 3.53 -1.01
CA ALA A 159 -0.77 3.42 -0.70
C ALA A 159 -1.67 3.17 -1.94
N ALA A 160 -1.13 3.31 -3.15
CA ALA A 160 -1.77 2.90 -4.40
C ALA A 160 -1.50 1.43 -4.77
N THR A 161 -0.48 0.81 -4.18
CA THR A 161 -0.10 -0.57 -4.45
C THR A 161 -0.86 -1.50 -3.50
N ASP A 162 -1.44 -2.59 -4.00
CA ASP A 162 -2.14 -3.58 -3.17
C ASP A 162 -1.18 -4.08 -2.07
N THR A 163 -1.59 -3.99 -0.81
CA THR A 163 -0.71 -4.07 0.38
C THR A 163 -0.03 -5.42 0.59
N SER A 164 -0.28 -6.41 -0.29
CA SER A 164 0.48 -7.66 -0.38
C SER A 164 1.89 -7.49 -0.95
N ALA A 165 2.18 -6.43 -1.73
CA ALA A 165 3.53 -6.18 -2.28
C ALA A 165 4.49 -5.55 -1.24
N VAL A 166 3.93 -4.85 -0.26
CA VAL A 166 4.63 -4.21 0.86
C VAL A 166 5.40 -5.26 1.69
N THR A 167 4.90 -6.49 1.80
CA THR A 167 5.60 -7.51 2.58
C THR A 167 6.98 -7.87 2.00
N ILE A 168 7.18 -7.69 0.68
CA ILE A 168 8.44 -8.00 -0.03
C ILE A 168 9.41 -6.81 0.01
N GLU A 169 8.93 -5.58 -0.16
CA GLU A 169 9.77 -4.37 -0.04
C GLU A 169 10.26 -4.18 1.42
N TRP A 170 9.40 -4.47 2.40
CA TRP A 170 9.75 -4.39 3.81
C TRP A 170 10.65 -5.56 4.27
N ALA A 171 10.59 -6.69 3.57
CA ALA A 171 11.60 -7.74 3.67
C ALA A 171 12.98 -7.28 3.14
N MET A 172 13.03 -6.44 2.11
CA MET A 172 14.28 -5.85 1.63
C MET A 172 14.79 -4.74 2.57
N ALA A 173 13.92 -3.95 3.20
CA ALA A 173 14.34 -2.93 4.17
C ALA A 173 14.91 -3.53 5.48
N LEU A 174 14.52 -4.77 5.84
CA LEU A 174 15.13 -5.55 6.91
C LEU A 174 16.60 -5.91 6.62
N LEU A 175 17.02 -5.92 5.35
CA LEU A 175 18.41 -6.20 4.94
C LEU A 175 19.41 -5.10 5.36
N LEU A 176 18.95 -3.86 5.58
CA LEU A 176 19.86 -2.71 5.63
C LEU A 176 20.04 -2.06 7.01
N ASN A 177 19.33 -2.50 8.06
CA ASN A 177 19.28 -1.75 9.33
C ASN A 177 19.64 -2.51 10.63
N HIS A 178 20.34 -3.64 10.54
CA HIS A 178 21.05 -4.21 11.69
C HIS A 178 22.57 -4.03 11.49
N PRO A 179 23.17 -2.95 12.01
CA PRO A 179 24.60 -2.66 11.83
C PRO A 179 25.53 -3.57 12.67
N GLU A 180 24.96 -4.42 13.53
CA GLU A 180 25.65 -5.27 14.49
C GLU A 180 25.07 -6.70 14.44
N ASP A 181 25.90 -7.69 14.74
CA ASP A 181 25.44 -9.06 14.96
C ASP A 181 24.46 -9.11 16.13
N CYS A 182 23.41 -9.93 16.04
CA CYS A 182 22.42 -10.03 17.11
C CYS A 182 22.01 -11.48 17.36
N THR A 183 21.57 -11.78 18.58
CA THR A 183 21.08 -13.12 18.94
C THR A 183 19.56 -13.10 19.03
N ILE A 184 18.88 -14.01 18.32
CA ILE A 184 17.43 -14.22 18.43
C ILE A 184 17.20 -15.63 18.98
N GLY A 185 16.64 -15.70 20.19
CA GLY A 185 16.52 -16.97 20.92
C GLY A 185 17.91 -17.53 21.25
N ASN A 186 18.22 -18.71 20.71
CA ASN A 186 19.51 -19.38 20.87
C ASN A 186 20.36 -19.35 19.58
N PHE A 187 20.03 -18.46 18.64
CA PHE A 187 20.72 -18.37 17.35
C PHE A 187 21.38 -17.01 17.18
N ASP A 188 22.66 -17.04 16.83
CA ASP A 188 23.40 -15.85 16.42
C ASP A 188 23.09 -15.53 14.95
N ILE A 189 22.70 -14.29 14.70
CA ILE A 189 22.33 -13.75 13.39
C ILE A 189 23.39 -12.72 13.00
N PRO A 190 24.28 -13.07 12.06
CA PRO A 190 25.27 -12.14 11.55
C PRO A 190 24.63 -10.96 10.84
N ARG A 191 25.33 -9.83 10.85
CA ARG A 191 24.99 -8.65 10.05
C ARG A 191 24.81 -9.00 8.57
N GLY A 192 23.79 -8.42 7.94
CA GLY A 192 23.46 -8.61 6.53
C GLY A 192 22.60 -9.85 6.24
N THR A 193 22.17 -10.59 7.28
CA THR A 193 21.23 -11.70 7.13
C THR A 193 19.84 -11.21 6.71
N MET A 194 19.30 -11.79 5.64
CA MET A 194 17.91 -11.56 5.21
C MET A 194 16.94 -12.23 6.18
N LEU A 195 16.06 -11.43 6.80
CA LEU A 195 15.01 -11.94 7.69
C LEU A 195 13.64 -11.79 7.03
N LEU A 196 12.93 -12.91 6.88
CA LEU A 196 11.55 -12.95 6.40
C LEU A 196 10.62 -13.34 7.53
N VAL A 197 9.65 -12.47 7.86
CA VAL A 197 8.61 -12.78 8.85
C VAL A 197 7.45 -13.45 8.13
N ASN A 198 7.21 -14.73 8.46
CA ASN A 198 6.10 -15.49 7.88
C ASN A 198 4.79 -15.19 8.62
N ALA A 199 4.19 -14.03 8.33
CA ALA A 199 2.91 -13.63 8.92
C ALA A 199 1.81 -14.68 8.67
N TRP A 200 1.78 -15.30 7.49
CA TRP A 200 0.81 -16.34 7.14
C TRP A 200 0.88 -17.54 8.08
N ALA A 201 2.10 -18.00 8.42
CA ALA A 201 2.29 -19.12 9.34
C ALA A 201 1.90 -18.75 10.77
N ILE A 202 2.25 -17.53 11.23
CA ILE A 202 1.86 -17.03 12.56
C ILE A 202 0.34 -16.98 12.69
N HIS A 203 -0.36 -16.43 11.69
CA HIS A 203 -1.83 -16.30 11.70
C HIS A 203 -2.56 -17.64 11.59
N ARG A 204 -1.84 -18.74 11.25
CA ARG A 204 -2.40 -20.08 11.09
C ARG A 204 -1.81 -21.12 12.04
N ASP A 205 -1.02 -20.69 13.03
CA ASP A 205 -0.41 -21.60 13.99
C ASP A 205 -1.50 -22.19 14.91
N PRO A 206 -1.73 -23.52 14.91
CA PRO A 206 -2.72 -24.15 15.78
C PRO A 206 -2.36 -24.08 17.27
N LYS A 207 -1.11 -23.75 17.64
CA LYS A 207 -0.71 -23.49 19.02
C LYS A 207 -1.15 -22.11 19.52
N VAL A 208 -1.39 -21.18 18.59
CA VAL A 208 -1.76 -19.80 18.88
C VAL A 208 -3.25 -19.57 18.65
N TRP A 209 -3.82 -20.19 17.62
CA TRP A 209 -5.20 -20.00 17.18
C TRP A 209 -6.00 -21.31 17.27
N VAL A 210 -7.15 -21.27 17.94
CA VAL A 210 -8.13 -22.36 17.91
C VAL A 210 -8.77 -22.41 16.52
N GLU A 211 -8.76 -23.58 15.88
CA GLU A 211 -9.29 -23.78 14.52
C GLU A 211 -8.78 -22.72 13.53
N PRO A 212 -7.46 -22.65 13.26
CA PRO A 212 -6.81 -21.55 12.52
C PRO A 212 -7.24 -21.45 11.05
N THR A 213 -7.80 -22.52 10.50
CA THR A 213 -8.24 -22.59 9.09
C THR A 213 -9.70 -22.18 8.91
N LYS A 214 -10.47 -21.99 9.99
CA LYS A 214 -11.87 -21.55 9.91
C LYS A 214 -11.97 -20.04 10.08
N PHE A 215 -12.69 -19.38 9.18
CA PHE A 215 -13.08 -17.98 9.35
C PHE A 215 -14.06 -17.86 10.53
N LYS A 216 -13.60 -17.30 11.65
CA LYS A 216 -14.41 -17.04 12.85
C LYS A 216 -14.07 -15.65 13.39
N PRO A 217 -14.75 -14.58 12.95
CA PRO A 217 -14.44 -13.21 13.35
C PRO A 217 -14.64 -12.96 14.85
N GLU A 218 -15.47 -13.76 15.52
CA GLU A 218 -15.78 -13.64 16.95
C GLU A 218 -14.53 -13.75 17.84
N ARG A 219 -13.50 -14.48 17.38
CA ARG A 219 -12.23 -14.66 18.11
C ARG A 219 -11.46 -13.35 18.32
N LEU A 220 -11.73 -12.32 17.52
CA LEU A 220 -11.05 -11.02 17.61
C LEU A 220 -11.75 -10.08 18.61
N VAL A 221 -12.98 -10.38 18.99
CA VAL A 221 -13.77 -9.60 19.96
C VAL A 221 -13.49 -10.05 21.40
N GLU A 222 -13.11 -11.32 21.57
CA GLU A 222 -12.84 -11.95 22.87
C GLU A 222 -11.38 -11.81 23.35
N GLY A 223 -10.48 -11.28 22.52
CA GLY A 223 -9.05 -11.13 22.79
C GLY A 223 -8.67 -9.80 23.46
N GLY A 224 -7.87 -9.84 24.53
CA GLY A 224 -7.33 -8.65 25.21
C GLY A 224 -6.04 -8.09 24.58
N GLU A 225 -5.57 -6.94 25.09
CA GLU A 225 -4.41 -6.16 24.56
C GLU A 225 -3.07 -6.94 24.46
N GLU A 226 -2.93 -8.09 25.14
CA GLU A 226 -1.71 -8.93 25.09
C GLU A 226 -1.57 -9.78 23.80
N GLU A 227 -2.53 -9.72 22.87
CA GLU A 227 -2.54 -10.53 21.64
C GLU A 227 -1.82 -9.92 20.42
N GLY A 228 -1.19 -8.75 20.58
CA GLY A 228 -0.62 -7.97 19.46
C GLY A 228 0.39 -8.71 18.57
N TYR A 229 1.04 -9.76 19.07
CA TYR A 229 1.98 -10.59 18.30
C TYR A 229 1.34 -11.77 17.55
N LYS A 230 0.07 -12.09 17.83
CA LYS A 230 -0.68 -13.19 17.18
C LYS A 230 -1.24 -12.78 15.82
N LEU A 231 -1.60 -11.49 15.69
CA LEU A 231 -2.18 -10.91 14.51
C LEU A 231 -1.35 -9.69 14.09
N ILE A 232 -0.59 -9.87 13.01
CA ILE A 232 0.37 -8.87 12.47
C ILE A 232 0.12 -8.52 10.99
N PRO A 233 -1.11 -8.20 10.58
CA PRO A 233 -1.45 -7.92 9.19
C PRO A 233 -0.70 -6.70 8.64
N PHE A 234 -0.32 -5.79 9.53
CA PHE A 234 0.38 -4.55 9.22
C PHE A 234 1.83 -4.54 9.73
N GLY A 235 2.38 -5.69 10.13
CA GLY A 235 3.67 -5.74 10.82
C GLY A 235 3.63 -5.09 12.22
N LEU A 236 4.79 -4.96 12.86
CA LEU A 236 4.94 -4.43 14.22
C LEU A 236 6.24 -3.64 14.40
N GLY A 237 6.29 -2.86 15.48
CA GLY A 237 7.49 -2.14 15.91
C GLY A 237 7.79 -0.92 15.04
N ARG A 238 9.08 -0.55 14.94
CA ARG A 238 9.54 0.66 14.23
C ARG A 238 9.11 0.72 12.76
N ARG A 239 8.73 -0.41 12.17
CA ARG A 239 8.40 -0.57 10.75
C ARG A 239 6.98 -1.12 10.53
N GLY A 240 6.09 -0.97 11.51
CA GLY A 240 4.66 -1.22 11.30
C GLY A 240 4.11 -0.30 10.20
N CYS A 241 3.13 -0.80 9.43
CA CYS A 241 2.56 -0.07 8.30
C CYS A 241 2.05 1.29 8.76
N PRO A 242 2.53 2.40 8.18
CA PRO A 242 2.04 3.74 8.53
C PRO A 242 0.57 3.94 8.12
N GLY A 243 0.07 3.12 7.19
CA GLY A 243 -1.32 3.12 6.73
C GLY A 243 -2.31 2.33 7.60
N ALA A 244 -1.87 1.64 8.66
CA ALA A 244 -2.75 0.79 9.48
C ALA A 244 -3.98 1.54 10.04
N GLY A 245 -3.87 2.83 10.34
CA GLY A 245 -4.98 3.66 10.82
C GLY A 245 -5.95 4.15 9.72
N LEU A 246 -5.62 3.98 8.45
CA LEU A 246 -6.43 4.42 7.31
C LEU A 246 -7.43 3.36 6.85
N GLU A 247 -7.22 2.09 7.23
CA GLU A 247 -8.02 0.93 6.86
C GLU A 247 -8.72 0.30 8.09
N PRO A 248 -9.77 0.91 8.63
CA PRO A 248 -10.47 0.38 9.81
C PRO A 248 -11.24 -0.93 9.58
N TRP A 249 -11.13 -1.56 8.41
CA TRP A 249 -11.85 -2.79 8.04
C TRP A 249 -10.98 -4.07 8.09
N VAL A 250 -9.71 -3.97 8.47
CA VAL A 250 -8.76 -5.11 8.47
C VAL A 250 -8.67 -5.80 9.84
N CYS A 251 -9.47 -5.38 10.82
CA CYS A 251 -9.67 -6.11 12.08
C CYS A 251 -11.06 -6.76 12.08
#